data_AF-A0A9D5PJA5-F1
#
_entry.id   AF-A0A9D5PJA5-F1
#
_cell.length_a   1.000
_cell.length_b   1.000
_cell.length_c   1.000
_cell.angle_alpha   90.00
_cell.angle_beta   90.00
_cell.angle_gamma   90.00
#
_symmetry.space_group_name_H-M   'P 1'
#
loop_
_entity.id
_entity.type
_entity.pdbx_description
1 polymer ?
#
loop_
_entity_poly.entity_id
_entity_poly.type
_entity_poly.pdbx_seq_one_letter_code
_entity_poly.pdbx_strand_id
1 'polypeptide(L)'
;MYADLESDPNAADSLNVADTTGFRINDIYDMATLSRTYDELLANPENYECQRAFFDAFPSRWWDFILVYGNHGEGIKNLYSSYVAHIDALSISMTKIGDTIYCTKLIDLAIGATIEADAPSLFQKVLRMTMEKKIDVMIPLIATMNRADQMHFWQFYWSTPLKKSHMDADFKQMYNSQVGAHRKEMEIMKSAFQNFCGHAGYFGENQSHVRLNAE
;
A
#
# COMPACT_ATOMS: atom_id res chain seq x y z
N MET A 1 -42.54 -3.49 58.44
CA MET A 1 -42.78 -2.35 57.53
C MET A 1 -41.46 -2.05 56.83
N TYR A 2 -41.22 -2.73 55.71
CA TYR A 2 -40.36 -2.25 54.62
C TYR A 2 -40.91 -2.89 53.36
N ALA A 3 -41.31 -2.02 52.43
CA ALA A 3 -42.10 -2.30 51.25
C ALA A 3 -41.26 -2.92 50.13
N ASP A 4 -41.99 -3.62 49.28
CA ASP A 4 -41.59 -4.20 48.00
C ASP A 4 -40.87 -3.19 47.09
N LEU A 5 -39.79 -3.64 46.45
CA LEU A 5 -39.30 -3.06 45.21
C LEU A 5 -39.49 -4.11 44.12
N GLU A 6 -40.60 -3.96 43.40
CA GLU A 6 -40.88 -4.64 42.16
C GLU A 6 -39.79 -4.33 41.12
N SER A 7 -39.45 -5.38 40.38
CA SER A 7 -38.55 -5.41 39.24
C SER A 7 -38.98 -4.46 38.13
N ASP A 8 -38.09 -3.56 37.72
CA ASP A 8 -38.20 -2.83 36.44
C ASP A 8 -37.75 -3.74 35.29
N PRO A 9 -38.63 -4.10 34.33
CA PRO A 9 -38.28 -4.97 33.21
C PRO A 9 -37.58 -4.25 32.05
N ASN A 10 -37.17 -2.99 32.19
CA ASN A 10 -36.45 -2.25 31.13
C ASN A 10 -34.94 -2.05 31.39
N ALA A 11 -34.35 -2.78 32.33
CA ALA A 11 -32.90 -2.75 32.58
C ALA A 11 -32.10 -3.80 31.80
N ALA A 12 -32.57 -4.22 30.61
CA ALA A 12 -31.86 -5.14 29.73
C ALA A 12 -31.20 -4.40 28.55
N ASP A 13 -29.87 -4.56 28.48
CA ASP A 13 -28.98 -4.35 27.33
C ASP A 13 -28.80 -2.94 26.75
N SER A 14 -27.95 -2.18 27.43
CA SER A 14 -26.96 -1.34 26.73
C SER A 14 -25.60 -1.38 27.44
N LEU A 15 -25.12 -2.60 27.72
CA LEU A 15 -23.71 -2.83 28.01
C LEU A 15 -22.96 -2.87 26.68
N ASN A 16 -22.53 -1.68 26.26
CA ASN A 16 -21.58 -1.49 25.18
C ASN A 16 -20.23 -2.06 25.67
N VAL A 17 -20.04 -3.36 25.43
CA VAL A 17 -18.78 -4.04 25.71
C VAL A 17 -17.75 -3.43 24.76
N ALA A 18 -16.90 -2.57 25.33
CA ALA A 18 -15.68 -2.11 24.69
C ALA A 18 -14.81 -3.33 24.40
N ASP A 19 -14.88 -3.80 23.15
CA ASP A 19 -14.02 -4.87 22.66
C ASP A 19 -12.61 -4.31 22.50
N THR A 20 -11.66 -4.96 23.17
CA THR A 20 -10.24 -4.62 23.30
C THR A 20 -9.42 -4.93 22.05
N THR A 21 -9.99 -4.73 20.88
CA THR A 21 -9.26 -4.61 19.61
C THR A 21 -9.56 -3.24 19.04
N GLY A 22 -8.58 -2.33 19.12
CA GLY A 22 -8.73 -0.91 18.79
C GLY A 22 -8.89 -0.61 17.30
N PHE A 23 -9.83 -1.27 16.61
CA PHE A 23 -10.27 -0.89 15.27
C PHE A 23 -11.61 -0.16 15.40
N ARG A 24 -11.56 1.17 15.49
CA ARG A 24 -12.78 1.97 15.38
C ARG A 24 -13.27 1.90 13.92
N ILE A 25 -14.43 1.30 13.72
CA ILE A 25 -15.13 1.08 12.44
C ILE A 25 -15.55 2.41 11.73
N ASN A 26 -15.08 3.57 12.20
CA ASN A 26 -15.60 4.89 11.80
C ASN A 26 -14.72 5.70 10.84
N ASP A 27 -13.56 5.21 10.41
CA ASP A 27 -12.83 5.80 9.28
C ASP A 27 -13.16 5.00 8.01
N ILE A 28 -14.42 5.04 7.57
CA ILE A 28 -14.83 4.45 6.30
C ILE A 28 -14.24 5.32 5.19
N TYR A 29 -13.36 4.75 4.38
CA TYR A 29 -12.84 5.42 3.18
C TYR A 29 -14.00 5.87 2.29
N ASP A 30 -13.99 7.12 1.81
CA ASP A 30 -15.05 7.67 0.96
C ASP A 30 -14.95 7.13 -0.49
N MET A 31 -15.39 5.89 -0.64
CA MET A 31 -15.43 5.19 -1.93
C MET A 31 -16.39 5.86 -2.92
N ALA A 32 -17.42 6.56 -2.44
CA ALA A 32 -18.38 7.26 -3.31
C ALA A 32 -17.71 8.46 -3.99
N THR A 33 -16.91 9.24 -3.24
CA THR A 33 -16.11 10.32 -3.82
C THR A 33 -15.05 9.79 -4.77
N LEU A 34 -14.37 8.67 -4.44
CA LEU A 34 -13.41 8.05 -5.37
C LEU A 34 -14.08 7.62 -6.68
N SER A 35 -15.22 6.95 -6.65
CA SER A 35 -15.94 6.56 -7.87
C SER A 35 -16.41 7.77 -8.68
N ARG A 36 -16.98 8.78 -8.02
CA ARG A 36 -17.48 9.99 -8.69
C ARG A 36 -16.36 10.77 -9.37
N THR A 37 -15.24 10.99 -8.67
CA THR A 37 -14.09 11.73 -9.23
C THR A 37 -13.41 10.96 -10.36
N TYR A 38 -13.44 9.62 -10.31
CA TYR A 38 -13.02 8.78 -11.43
C TYR A 38 -13.91 8.98 -12.66
N ASP A 39 -15.24 8.97 -12.51
CA ASP A 39 -16.16 9.23 -13.63
C ASP A 39 -15.96 10.65 -14.22
N GLU A 40 -15.76 11.65 -13.36
CA GLU A 40 -15.46 13.03 -13.76
C GLU A 40 -14.12 13.14 -14.52
N LEU A 41 -13.10 12.38 -14.10
CA LEU A 41 -11.82 12.26 -14.80
C LEU A 41 -11.98 11.62 -16.18
N LEU A 42 -12.77 10.54 -16.31
CA LEU A 42 -13.02 9.91 -17.60
C LEU A 42 -13.72 10.85 -18.58
N ALA A 43 -14.64 11.67 -18.10
CA ALA A 43 -15.33 12.66 -18.93
C ALA A 43 -14.39 13.81 -19.36
N ASN A 44 -13.39 14.17 -18.55
CA ASN A 44 -12.52 15.34 -18.78
C ASN A 44 -11.05 15.03 -18.43
N PRO A 45 -10.37 14.15 -19.18
CA PRO A 45 -9.06 13.62 -18.78
C PRO A 45 -7.93 14.66 -18.78
N GLU A 46 -8.03 15.71 -19.61
CA GLU A 46 -7.01 16.77 -19.69
C GLU A 46 -7.26 17.91 -18.68
N ASN A 47 -8.38 17.89 -17.95
CA ASN A 47 -8.72 18.93 -16.99
C ASN A 47 -7.93 18.73 -15.68
N TYR A 48 -7.24 19.79 -15.23
CA TYR A 48 -6.41 19.75 -14.02
C TYR A 48 -7.24 19.45 -12.77
N GLU A 49 -8.41 20.08 -12.64
CA GLU A 49 -9.27 19.92 -11.47
C GLU A 49 -9.82 18.49 -11.36
N CYS A 50 -10.19 17.86 -12.47
CA CYS A 50 -10.63 16.46 -12.50
C CYS A 50 -9.49 15.49 -12.15
N GLN A 51 -8.30 15.68 -12.73
CA GLN A 51 -7.12 14.89 -12.35
C GLN A 51 -6.80 15.06 -10.87
N ARG A 52 -6.83 16.29 -10.36
CA ARG A 52 -6.54 16.61 -8.97
C ARG A 52 -7.56 15.99 -8.02
N ALA A 53 -8.85 16.09 -8.34
CA ALA A 53 -9.93 15.54 -7.53
C ALA A 53 -9.81 14.01 -7.41
N PHE A 54 -9.57 13.31 -8.53
CA PHE A 54 -9.33 11.87 -8.50
C PHE A 54 -8.04 11.52 -7.74
N PHE A 55 -6.95 12.25 -7.98
CA PHE A 55 -5.69 12.03 -7.29
C PHE A 55 -5.84 12.16 -5.76
N ASP A 56 -6.49 13.23 -5.29
CA ASP A 56 -6.72 13.46 -3.86
C ASP A 56 -7.68 12.41 -3.27
N ALA A 57 -8.66 11.93 -4.05
CA ALA A 57 -9.60 10.89 -3.64
C ALA A 57 -9.05 9.46 -3.74
N PHE A 58 -7.93 9.23 -4.43
CA PHE A 58 -7.27 7.92 -4.50
C PHE A 58 -6.52 7.64 -3.19
N PRO A 59 -6.42 6.38 -2.71
CA PRO A 59 -5.76 6.08 -1.44
C PRO A 59 -4.33 6.62 -1.34
N SER A 60 -3.97 7.14 -0.16
CA SER A 60 -2.60 7.60 0.16
C SER A 60 -1.88 6.70 1.16
N ARG A 61 -2.61 5.78 1.81
CA ARG A 61 -2.07 4.85 2.81
C ARG A 61 -2.41 3.43 2.41
N TRP A 62 -1.53 2.50 2.78
CA TRP A 62 -1.71 1.10 2.43
C TRP A 62 -3.02 0.49 2.93
N TRP A 63 -3.40 0.79 4.18
CA TRP A 63 -4.64 0.27 4.77
C TRP A 63 -5.90 0.75 4.05
N ASP A 64 -5.93 2.00 3.62
CA ASP A 64 -7.02 2.54 2.82
C ASP A 64 -7.10 1.84 1.46
N PHE A 65 -5.95 1.59 0.84
CA PHE A 65 -5.88 0.86 -0.42
C PHE A 65 -6.40 -0.57 -0.31
N ILE A 66 -6.04 -1.28 0.76
CA ILE A 66 -6.57 -2.62 1.05
C ILE A 66 -8.05 -2.57 1.41
N LEU A 67 -8.51 -1.56 2.14
CA LEU A 67 -9.94 -1.39 2.42
C LEU A 67 -10.75 -1.23 1.13
N VAL A 68 -10.24 -0.43 0.19
CA VAL A 68 -10.91 -0.14 -1.09
C VAL A 68 -10.82 -1.30 -2.08
N TYR A 69 -9.66 -1.97 -2.19
CA TYR A 69 -9.37 -2.92 -3.27
C TYR A 69 -9.01 -4.34 -2.81
N GLY A 70 -9.04 -4.63 -1.51
CA GLY A 70 -8.76 -5.96 -0.97
C GLY A 70 -9.93 -6.93 -1.22
N ASN A 71 -9.64 -8.22 -1.35
CA ASN A 71 -10.69 -9.23 -1.41
C ASN A 71 -11.16 -9.57 0.02
N HIS A 72 -12.21 -8.89 0.49
CA HIS A 72 -12.72 -9.06 1.86
C HIS A 72 -13.75 -10.19 2.00
N GLY A 73 -14.08 -10.90 0.92
CA GLY A 73 -15.13 -11.91 0.90
C GLY A 73 -16.54 -11.32 0.66
N GLU A 74 -17.53 -12.20 0.62
CA GLU A 74 -18.91 -11.85 0.26
C GLU A 74 -19.57 -10.91 1.30
N GLY A 75 -20.33 -9.93 0.81
CA GLY A 75 -21.12 -9.03 1.65
C GLY A 75 -20.40 -7.76 2.14
N ILE A 76 -19.07 -7.67 1.98
CA ILE A 76 -18.32 -6.45 2.27
C ILE A 76 -18.26 -5.57 1.01
N LYS A 77 -18.92 -4.41 1.06
CA LYS A 77 -18.93 -3.46 -0.04
C LYS A 77 -17.57 -2.77 -0.15
N ASN A 78 -16.90 -2.97 -1.28
CA ASN A 78 -15.65 -2.31 -1.64
C ASN A 78 -15.63 -2.01 -3.15
N LEU A 79 -14.47 -1.60 -3.67
CA LEU A 79 -14.23 -1.35 -5.09
C LEU A 79 -13.26 -2.37 -5.71
N TYR A 80 -13.27 -3.62 -5.23
CA TYR A 80 -12.38 -4.68 -5.72
C TYR A 80 -12.40 -4.77 -7.26
N SER A 81 -13.57 -4.85 -7.88
CA SER A 81 -13.69 -4.97 -9.34
C SER A 81 -13.14 -3.78 -10.14
N SER A 82 -12.89 -2.63 -9.49
CA SER A 82 -12.44 -1.40 -10.12
C SER A 82 -10.94 -1.13 -9.95
N TYR A 83 -10.19 -2.03 -9.29
CA TYR A 83 -8.76 -1.79 -8.98
C TYR A 83 -7.93 -1.53 -10.25
N VAL A 84 -8.16 -2.29 -11.32
CA VAL A 84 -7.41 -2.13 -12.58
C VAL A 84 -7.63 -0.74 -13.14
N ALA A 85 -8.89 -0.34 -13.30
CA ALA A 85 -9.29 0.92 -13.88
C ALA A 85 -8.74 2.12 -13.10
N HIS A 86 -8.84 2.09 -11.77
CA HIS A 86 -8.40 3.20 -10.94
C HIS A 86 -6.86 3.27 -10.86
N ILE A 87 -6.16 2.15 -10.75
CA ILE A 87 -4.68 2.13 -10.71
C ILE A 87 -4.10 2.55 -12.06
N ASP A 88 -4.71 2.11 -13.18
CA ASP A 88 -4.30 2.57 -14.50
C ASP A 88 -4.54 4.07 -14.66
N ALA A 89 -5.69 4.60 -14.21
CA ALA A 89 -5.95 6.04 -14.23
C ALA A 89 -4.91 6.83 -13.42
N LEU A 90 -4.54 6.35 -12.22
CA LEU A 90 -3.45 6.94 -11.43
C LEU A 90 -2.14 6.95 -12.22
N SER A 91 -1.81 5.86 -12.91
CA SER A 91 -0.56 5.68 -13.65
C SER A 91 -0.47 6.53 -14.93
N ILE A 92 -1.57 6.64 -15.69
CA ILE A 92 -1.54 7.19 -17.05
C ILE A 92 -2.17 8.58 -17.17
N SER A 93 -3.14 8.91 -16.31
CA SER A 93 -3.98 10.10 -16.50
C SER A 93 -3.51 11.31 -15.71
N MET A 94 -2.57 11.17 -14.78
CA MET A 94 -2.12 12.24 -13.88
C MET A 94 -1.09 13.19 -14.55
N THR A 95 -1.32 13.58 -15.80
CA THR A 95 -0.36 14.32 -16.64
C THR A 95 -0.16 15.78 -16.23
N LYS A 96 -1.09 16.36 -15.47
CA LYS A 96 -1.02 17.74 -14.96
C LYS A 96 -0.61 17.81 -13.49
N ILE A 97 -0.42 16.67 -12.81
CA ILE A 97 0.05 16.61 -11.43
C ILE A 97 1.58 16.68 -11.43
N GLY A 98 2.15 17.58 -10.64
CA GLY A 98 3.60 17.75 -10.56
C GLY A 98 4.30 16.51 -10.01
N ASP A 99 5.46 16.17 -10.59
CA ASP A 99 6.20 14.93 -10.29
C ASP A 99 6.48 14.73 -8.79
N THR A 100 6.88 15.77 -8.06
CA THR A 100 7.12 15.67 -6.62
C THR A 100 5.87 15.24 -5.86
N ILE A 101 4.71 15.82 -6.17
CA ILE A 101 3.43 15.49 -5.51
C ILE A 101 3.01 14.07 -5.87
N TYR A 102 3.08 13.72 -7.16
CA TYR A 102 2.75 12.39 -7.65
C TYR A 102 3.62 11.30 -7.02
N CYS A 103 4.94 11.46 -7.09
CA CYS A 103 5.90 10.50 -6.53
C CYS A 103 5.76 10.38 -5.01
N THR A 104 5.51 11.47 -4.29
CA THR A 104 5.29 11.42 -2.83
C THR A 104 4.11 10.53 -2.49
N LYS A 105 2.96 10.66 -3.18
CA LYS A 105 1.81 9.77 -2.95
C LYS A 105 2.17 8.30 -3.18
N LEU A 106 2.86 7.98 -4.29
CA LEU A 106 3.19 6.58 -4.57
C LEU A 106 4.16 6.00 -3.52
N ILE A 107 5.10 6.81 -3.04
CA ILE A 107 6.03 6.42 -1.98
C ILE A 107 5.25 6.18 -0.68
N ASP A 108 4.40 7.13 -0.27
CA ASP A 108 3.61 7.03 0.96
C ASP A 108 2.69 5.81 0.94
N LEU A 109 2.05 5.55 -0.20
CA LEU A 109 1.18 4.40 -0.38
C LEU A 109 1.93 3.05 -0.30
N ALA A 110 3.22 3.03 -0.67
CA ALA A 110 4.07 1.84 -0.60
C ALA A 110 4.63 1.56 0.80
N ILE A 111 4.59 2.53 1.73
CA ILE A 111 5.06 2.33 3.11
C ILE A 111 4.09 1.38 3.84
N GLY A 112 4.63 0.27 4.33
CA GLY A 112 3.86 -0.77 5.03
C GLY A 112 3.09 -1.70 4.10
N ALA A 113 3.29 -1.59 2.78
CA ALA A 113 2.63 -2.43 1.80
C ALA A 113 3.24 -3.84 1.73
N THR A 114 2.40 -4.84 1.46
CA THR A 114 2.80 -6.25 1.27
C THR A 114 2.32 -6.77 -0.08
N ILE A 115 3.07 -7.70 -0.67
CA ILE A 115 2.69 -8.35 -1.93
C ILE A 115 1.79 -9.55 -1.63
N GLU A 116 0.48 -9.33 -1.63
CA GLU A 116 -0.47 -10.39 -1.21
C GLU A 116 -1.65 -10.60 -2.17
N ALA A 117 -1.80 -9.79 -3.24
CA ALA A 117 -2.96 -9.91 -4.13
C ALA A 117 -2.78 -9.24 -5.52
N ASP A 118 -3.87 -9.22 -6.29
CA ASP A 118 -3.99 -8.61 -7.63
C ASP A 118 -3.70 -7.10 -7.63
N ALA A 119 -4.45 -6.31 -6.84
CA ALA A 119 -4.27 -4.87 -6.74
C ALA A 119 -2.87 -4.46 -6.21
N PRO A 120 -2.34 -5.06 -5.13
CA PRO A 120 -0.95 -4.90 -4.71
C PRO A 120 0.08 -5.11 -5.82
N SER A 121 -0.08 -6.19 -6.59
CA SER A 121 0.86 -6.55 -7.66
C SER A 121 0.82 -5.53 -8.81
N LEU A 122 -0.38 -5.07 -9.18
CA LEU A 122 -0.53 -4.02 -10.19
C LEU A 122 0.05 -2.68 -9.71
N PHE A 123 -0.20 -2.30 -8.45
CA PHE A 123 0.39 -1.10 -7.88
C PHE A 123 1.92 -1.17 -7.82
N GLN A 124 2.50 -2.31 -7.42
CA GLN A 124 3.96 -2.48 -7.43
C GLN A 124 4.54 -2.29 -8.83
N LYS A 125 3.85 -2.77 -9.88
CA LYS A 125 4.27 -2.56 -11.28
C LYS A 125 4.28 -1.07 -11.63
N VAL A 126 3.24 -0.31 -11.27
CA VAL A 126 3.18 1.15 -11.47
C VAL A 126 4.32 1.86 -10.72
N LEU A 127 4.61 1.42 -9.49
CA LEU A 127 5.69 1.97 -8.68
C LEU A 127 7.06 1.77 -9.36
N ARG A 128 7.34 0.56 -9.89
CA ARG A 128 8.58 0.26 -10.63
C ARG A 128 8.70 1.08 -11.91
N MET A 129 7.64 1.13 -12.71
CA MET A 129 7.61 1.93 -13.94
C MET A 129 7.81 3.42 -13.66
N THR A 130 7.31 3.92 -12.52
CA THR A 130 7.53 5.32 -12.11
C THR A 130 8.97 5.53 -11.68
N MET A 131 9.54 4.61 -10.88
CA MET A 131 10.95 4.67 -10.46
C MET A 131 11.90 4.72 -11.66
N GLU A 132 11.66 3.90 -12.70
CA GLU A 132 12.46 3.93 -13.93
C GLU A 132 12.45 5.30 -14.63
N LYS A 133 11.29 5.97 -14.66
CA LYS A 133 11.11 7.25 -15.35
C LYS A 133 11.47 8.47 -14.51
N LYS A 134 11.39 8.36 -13.18
CA LYS A 134 11.46 9.47 -12.24
C LYS A 134 12.42 9.19 -11.08
N ILE A 135 13.49 8.44 -11.33
CA ILE A 135 14.49 8.07 -10.32
C ILE A 135 15.09 9.31 -9.63
N ASP A 136 15.35 10.36 -10.40
CA ASP A 136 15.92 11.62 -9.91
C ASP A 136 14.94 12.43 -9.02
N VAL A 137 13.67 12.05 -8.97
CA VAL A 137 12.67 12.62 -8.06
C VAL A 137 12.42 11.67 -6.88
N MET A 138 12.25 10.38 -7.15
CA MET A 138 11.89 9.39 -6.12
C MET A 138 13.02 9.14 -5.13
N ILE A 139 14.27 9.01 -5.58
CA ILE A 139 15.39 8.70 -4.67
C ILE A 139 15.63 9.85 -3.68
N PRO A 140 15.66 11.13 -4.09
CA PRO A 140 15.74 12.23 -3.14
C PRO A 140 14.58 12.26 -2.15
N LEU A 141 13.34 11.99 -2.58
CA LEU A 141 12.18 11.91 -1.68
C LEU A 141 12.35 10.80 -0.64
N ILE A 142 12.72 9.59 -1.06
CA ILE A 142 12.96 8.46 -0.17
C ILE A 142 14.09 8.77 0.82
N ALA A 143 15.13 9.48 0.37
CA ALA A 143 16.25 9.87 1.22
C ALA A 143 15.86 10.81 2.36
N THR A 144 14.77 11.56 2.25
CA THR A 144 14.26 12.42 3.33
C THR A 144 13.52 11.66 4.43
N MET A 145 13.13 10.42 4.17
CA MET A 145 12.34 9.60 5.09
C MET A 145 13.21 9.03 6.22
N ASN A 146 12.59 8.66 7.34
CA ASN A 146 13.32 7.95 8.38
C ASN A 146 13.70 6.53 7.91
N ARG A 147 14.66 5.91 8.60
CA ARG A 147 15.20 4.60 8.22
C ARG A 147 14.15 3.48 8.15
N ALA A 148 13.15 3.51 9.04
CA ALA A 148 12.11 2.47 9.07
C ALA A 148 11.21 2.57 7.83
N ASP A 149 10.78 3.78 7.48
CA ASP A 149 9.93 3.99 6.31
C ASP A 149 10.69 3.72 5.01
N GLN A 150 11.99 4.07 4.94
CA GLN A 150 12.84 3.66 3.82
C GLN A 150 12.89 2.13 3.69
N MET A 151 13.06 1.40 4.79
CA MET A 151 13.08 -0.06 4.77
C MET A 151 11.73 -0.63 4.31
N HIS A 152 10.60 -0.12 4.82
CA HIS A 152 9.27 -0.57 4.41
C HIS A 152 8.99 -0.30 2.93
N PHE A 153 9.37 0.88 2.43
CA PHE A 153 9.28 1.18 1.01
C PHE A 153 10.10 0.19 0.17
N TRP A 154 11.37 -0.02 0.53
CA TRP A 154 12.24 -0.91 -0.23
C TRP A 154 11.86 -2.38 -0.10
N GLN A 155 11.29 -2.79 1.04
CA GLN A 155 10.70 -4.11 1.22
C GLN A 155 9.60 -4.31 0.18
N PHE A 156 8.60 -3.43 0.12
CA PHE A 156 7.54 -3.54 -0.88
C PHE A 156 8.09 -3.49 -2.30
N TYR A 157 9.01 -2.55 -2.58
CA TYR A 157 9.61 -2.39 -3.91
C TYR A 157 10.38 -3.63 -4.36
N TRP A 158 11.10 -4.34 -3.49
CA TRP A 158 11.89 -5.52 -3.91
C TRP A 158 11.21 -6.86 -3.65
N SER A 159 10.10 -6.88 -2.91
CA SER A 159 9.36 -8.10 -2.62
C SER A 159 8.87 -8.76 -3.91
N THR A 160 9.19 -10.04 -4.06
CA THR A 160 8.68 -10.91 -5.12
C THR A 160 8.73 -12.36 -4.61
N PRO A 161 7.72 -13.18 -4.91
CA PRO A 161 7.72 -14.59 -4.52
C PRO A 161 8.80 -15.38 -5.26
N LEU A 162 9.15 -14.97 -6.48
CA LEU A 162 10.17 -15.62 -7.29
C LEU A 162 11.19 -14.60 -7.78
N LYS A 163 12.47 -14.89 -7.55
CA LYS A 163 13.57 -14.08 -8.07
C LYS A 163 13.73 -14.33 -9.57
N LYS A 164 13.64 -13.26 -10.37
CA LYS A 164 13.87 -13.31 -11.82
C LYS A 164 15.31 -12.92 -12.14
N SER A 165 15.82 -13.42 -13.28
CA SER A 165 17.21 -13.22 -13.69
C SER A 165 17.63 -11.76 -13.88
N HIS A 166 16.71 -10.87 -14.30
CA HIS A 166 17.00 -9.45 -14.49
C HIS A 166 17.09 -8.66 -13.17
N MET A 167 16.50 -9.15 -12.08
CA MET A 167 16.39 -8.37 -10.83
C MET A 167 17.74 -8.03 -10.19
N ASP A 168 18.74 -8.90 -10.32
CA ASP A 168 20.11 -8.60 -9.88
C ASP A 168 20.76 -7.51 -10.72
N ALA A 169 20.46 -7.45 -12.02
CA ALA A 169 20.96 -6.41 -12.90
C ALA A 169 20.30 -5.05 -12.58
N ASP A 170 18.97 -5.04 -12.40
CA ASP A 170 18.20 -3.84 -12.03
C ASP A 170 18.68 -3.28 -10.69
N PHE A 171 18.86 -4.16 -9.69
CA PHE A 171 19.40 -3.77 -8.39
C PHE A 171 20.78 -3.14 -8.53
N LYS A 172 21.71 -3.79 -9.25
CA LYS A 172 23.07 -3.28 -9.45
C LYS A 172 23.08 -1.95 -10.19
N GLN A 173 22.26 -1.80 -11.22
CA GLN A 173 22.14 -0.57 -11.98
C GLN A 173 21.68 0.58 -11.06
N MET A 174 20.58 0.38 -10.33
CA MET A 174 20.05 1.39 -9.42
C MET A 174 21.05 1.74 -8.32
N TYR A 175 21.59 0.73 -7.62
CA TYR A 175 22.55 0.93 -6.54
C TYR A 175 23.78 1.69 -7.02
N ASN A 176 24.42 1.27 -8.12
CA ASN A 176 25.63 1.92 -8.62
C ASN A 176 25.36 3.36 -9.09
N SER A 177 24.18 3.64 -9.65
CA SER A 177 23.83 4.99 -10.10
C SER A 177 23.61 5.97 -8.95
N GLN A 178 23.16 5.49 -7.77
CA GLN A 178 22.72 6.35 -6.67
C GLN A 178 23.65 6.35 -5.44
N VAL A 179 24.50 5.32 -5.26
CA VAL A 179 25.33 5.18 -4.04
C VAL A 179 26.33 6.32 -3.83
N GLY A 180 26.71 7.04 -4.89
CA GLY A 180 27.58 8.21 -4.79
C GLY A 180 26.96 9.36 -4.01
N ALA A 181 25.67 9.62 -4.23
CA ALA A 181 24.92 10.71 -3.60
C ALA A 181 24.11 10.25 -2.37
N HIS A 182 23.63 9.01 -2.37
CA HIS A 182 22.66 8.47 -1.41
C HIS A 182 23.16 7.17 -0.75
N ARG A 183 24.41 7.18 -0.26
CA ARG A 183 25.07 5.94 0.24
C ARG A 183 24.28 5.25 1.34
N LYS A 184 23.78 5.99 2.33
CA LYS A 184 23.10 5.39 3.50
C LYS A 184 21.78 4.74 3.08
N GLU A 185 21.06 5.41 2.20
CA GLU A 185 19.76 5.00 1.66
C GLU A 185 19.92 3.76 0.77
N MET A 186 20.98 3.71 -0.03
CA MET A 186 21.29 2.56 -0.89
C MET A 186 21.70 1.31 -0.09
N GLU A 187 22.32 1.46 1.08
CA GLU A 187 22.56 0.31 1.98
C GLU A 187 21.26 -0.24 2.59
N ILE A 188 20.28 0.64 2.87
CA ILE A 188 18.94 0.21 3.30
C ILE A 188 18.25 -0.54 2.16
N MET A 189 18.28 0.00 0.94
CA MET A 189 17.76 -0.66 -0.25
C MET A 189 18.39 -2.04 -0.48
N LYS A 190 19.71 -2.13 -0.39
CA LYS A 190 20.46 -3.39 -0.51
C LYS A 190 20.02 -4.41 0.53
N SER A 191 19.85 -3.97 1.77
CA SER A 191 19.36 -4.83 2.85
C SER A 191 17.96 -5.35 2.52
N ALA A 192 17.05 -4.50 2.04
CA ALA A 192 15.71 -4.94 1.63
C ALA A 192 15.77 -5.92 0.44
N PHE A 193 16.56 -5.64 -0.59
CA PHE A 193 16.73 -6.53 -1.73
C PHE A 193 17.21 -7.92 -1.30
N GLN A 194 18.22 -8.00 -0.44
CA GLN A 194 18.77 -9.26 0.05
C GLN A 194 17.78 -10.08 0.88
N ASN A 195 16.90 -9.43 1.64
CA ASN A 195 15.98 -10.10 2.55
C ASN A 195 14.61 -10.42 1.93
N PHE A 196 14.16 -9.66 0.93
CA PHE A 196 12.78 -9.78 0.41
C PHE A 196 12.69 -10.16 -1.06
N CYS A 197 13.73 -9.94 -1.87
CA CYS A 197 13.71 -10.35 -3.28
C CYS A 197 13.84 -11.87 -3.39
N GLY A 198 12.81 -12.54 -3.91
CA GLY A 198 12.76 -14.01 -4.02
C GLY A 198 12.50 -14.73 -2.71
N HIS A 199 12.14 -13.99 -1.66
CA HIS A 199 11.89 -14.51 -0.32
C HIS A 199 10.50 -14.14 0.19
N ALA A 200 9.64 -13.56 -0.66
CA ALA A 200 8.24 -13.35 -0.29
C ALA A 200 7.56 -14.73 -0.18
N GLY A 201 7.67 -15.32 1.00
CA GLY A 201 7.07 -16.60 1.32
C GLY A 201 5.57 -16.49 1.14
N TYR A 202 5.00 -17.45 0.41
CA TYR A 202 3.64 -17.85 0.67
C TYR A 202 3.55 -18.15 2.18
N PHE A 203 2.80 -17.34 2.93
CA PHE A 203 2.39 -17.69 4.30
C PHE A 203 1.28 -18.76 4.26
N GLY A 204 1.51 -19.80 3.47
CA GLY A 204 0.64 -20.95 3.30
C GLY A 204 1.50 -22.18 3.07
N GLU A 205 1.46 -23.08 4.06
CA GLU A 205 2.01 -24.45 4.08
C GLU A 205 3.49 -24.64 4.50
N ASN A 206 3.62 -25.07 5.76
CA ASN A 206 4.64 -25.97 6.31
C ASN A 206 6.12 -25.64 6.07
N GLN A 207 6.69 -24.85 6.98
CA GLN A 207 8.08 -25.06 7.38
C GLN A 207 8.20 -26.41 8.12
N SER A 208 8.34 -27.50 7.38
CA SER A 208 8.93 -28.73 7.93
C SER A 208 10.40 -28.44 8.22
N HIS A 209 10.69 -28.37 9.52
CA HIS A 209 12.04 -28.34 10.08
C HIS A 209 12.95 -29.39 9.40
N VAL A 210 13.90 -28.94 8.59
CA VAL A 210 15.13 -29.71 8.40
C VAL A 210 16.12 -29.20 9.42
N ARG A 211 16.13 -29.87 10.58
CA ARG A 211 17.23 -29.80 11.54
C ARG A 211 18.50 -30.24 10.80
N LEU A 212 19.48 -29.35 10.74
CA LEU A 212 20.86 -29.74 10.50
C LEU A 212 21.30 -30.58 11.71
N ASN A 213 21.35 -31.90 11.54
CA ASN A 213 22.08 -32.75 12.46
C ASN A 213 23.56 -32.55 12.16
N ALA A 214 24.26 -31.90 13.10
CA ALA A 214 25.69 -32.07 13.25
C ALA A 214 25.91 -33.38 14.02
N GLU A 215 26.55 -34.35 13.37
CA GLU A 215 27.55 -35.29 13.90
C GLU A 215 28.11 -36.14 12.75
#